data_AF-D3V0B2-F1
#
_entry.id   AF-D3V0B2-F1
#
_cell.length_a   1.000
_cell.length_b   1.000
_cell.length_c   1.000
_cell.angle_alpha   90.00
_cell.angle_beta   90.00
_cell.angle_gamma   90.00
#
_symmetry.space_group_name_H-M   'P 1'
#
loop_
_entity.id
_entity.type
_entity.pdbx_description
1 polymer ?
#
loop_
_entity_poly.entity_id
_entity_poly.type
_entity_poly.pdbx_seq_one_letter_code
_entity_poly.pdbx_strand_id
1 'polypeptide(L)'
;MLNRADNHWINDLTSEKSLKLNELIEHIAAFVWSFKIKYADNYNLSTLIDKYLDETYNLFGSDKISCFELTKWQKTNEHLTNILLHDLNACLSKT
;
A
#
# COMPACT_ATOMS: atom_id res chain seq x y z
N MET A 1 -8.16 10.14 10.53
CA MET A 1 -6.88 9.88 9.87
C MET A 1 -6.45 11.13 9.14
N LEU A 2 -6.91 11.42 7.90
CA LEU A 2 -6.51 12.64 7.20
C LEU A 2 -7.53 13.78 7.37
N ASN A 3 -7.05 14.94 7.79
CA ASN A 3 -7.78 16.21 7.80
C ASN A 3 -7.15 17.18 6.79
N ARG A 4 -7.97 17.85 5.98
CA ARG A 4 -7.47 18.78 4.96
C ARG A 4 -7.11 20.12 5.60
N ALA A 5 -5.87 20.57 5.40
CA ALA A 5 -5.42 21.93 5.63
C ALA A 5 -5.08 22.59 4.28
N ASP A 6 -4.89 23.90 4.25
CA ASP A 6 -4.83 24.73 3.03
C ASP A 6 -4.04 24.09 1.87
N ASN A 7 -2.81 23.65 2.11
CA ASN A 7 -1.92 23.06 1.11
C ASN A 7 -1.36 21.67 1.48
N HIS A 8 -1.83 21.08 2.58
CA HIS A 8 -1.37 19.77 3.05
C HIS A 8 -2.48 19.00 3.80
N TRP A 9 -2.27 17.71 3.99
CA TRP A 9 -3.11 16.88 4.84
C TRP A 9 -2.46 16.70 6.20
N ILE A 10 -3.23 16.83 7.27
CA ILE A 10 -2.82 16.53 8.64
C ILE A 10 -3.25 15.10 8.93
N ASN A 11 -2.30 14.27 9.34
CA ASN A 11 -2.56 12.89 9.72
C ASN A 11 -2.54 12.73 11.24
N ASP A 12 -3.68 12.32 11.80
CA ASP A 12 -3.73 11.92 13.21
C ASP A 12 -3.18 10.50 13.38
N LEU A 13 -1.89 10.45 13.72
CA LEU A 13 -1.12 9.22 13.97
C LEU A 13 -1.66 8.38 15.14
N THR A 14 -2.44 8.99 16.05
CA THR A 14 -3.02 8.31 17.22
C THR A 14 -4.43 7.80 16.97
N SER A 15 -5.03 8.17 15.82
CA SER A 15 -6.37 7.71 15.48
C SER A 15 -6.43 6.20 15.31
N GLU A 16 -7.56 5.60 15.70
CA GLU A 16 -7.82 4.16 15.51
C GLU A 16 -7.58 3.70 14.06
N LYS A 17 -7.88 4.57 13.08
CA LYS A 17 -7.63 4.31 11.66
C LYS A 17 -6.12 4.23 11.33
N SER A 18 -5.29 5.07 11.95
CA SER A 18 -3.84 5.03 11.77
C SER A 18 -3.23 3.78 12.39
N LEU A 19 -3.71 3.38 13.57
CA LEU A 19 -3.29 2.13 14.21
C LEU A 19 -3.66 0.91 13.35
N LYS A 20 -4.91 0.84 12.86
CA LYS A 20 -5.36 -0.21 11.94
C LYS A 20 -4.58 -0.25 10.63
N LEU A 21 -4.18 0.91 10.11
CA LEU A 21 -3.32 0.95 8.93
C LEU A 21 -1.94 0.36 9.22
N ASN A 22 -1.33 0.68 10.36
CA ASN A 22 -0.04 0.11 10.75
C ASN A 22 -0.13 -1.42 10.90
N GLU A 23 -1.16 -1.92 11.59
CA GLU A 23 -1.43 -3.36 11.70
C GLU A 23 -1.60 -4.02 10.32
N LEU A 24 -2.29 -3.35 9.38
CA LEU A 24 -2.46 -3.85 8.02
C LEU A 24 -1.13 -3.88 7.25
N ILE A 25 -0.30 -2.84 7.36
CA ILE A 25 1.02 -2.80 6.73
C ILE A 25 1.88 -3.97 7.22
N GLU A 26 1.95 -4.18 8.54
CA GLU A 26 2.69 -5.29 9.14
C GLU A 26 2.16 -6.65 8.70
N HIS A 27 0.83 -6.81 8.66
CA HIS A 27 0.20 -8.04 8.21
C HIS A 27 0.52 -8.35 6.74
N ILE A 28 0.43 -7.36 5.85
CA ILE A 28 0.77 -7.53 4.44
C ILE A 28 2.27 -7.82 4.30
N ALA A 29 3.15 -7.15 5.04
CA ALA A 29 4.59 -7.41 4.98
C ALA A 29 4.94 -8.86 5.36
N ALA A 30 4.34 -9.38 6.44
CA ALA A 30 4.50 -10.77 6.87
C ALA A 30 3.97 -11.76 5.81
N PHE A 31 2.83 -11.44 5.20
CA PHE A 31 2.29 -12.24 4.11
C PHE A 31 3.20 -12.24 2.88
N VAL A 32 3.69 -11.08 2.45
CA VAL A 32 4.58 -10.92 1.29
C VAL A 32 5.88 -11.69 1.50
N TRP A 33 6.43 -11.68 2.72
CA TRP A 33 7.59 -12.50 3.05
C TRP A 33 7.34 -13.98 2.80
N SER A 34 6.20 -14.49 3.28
CA SER A 34 5.79 -15.88 3.06
C SER A 34 5.52 -16.17 1.56
N PHE A 35 4.95 -15.20 0.85
CA PHE A 35 4.70 -15.27 -0.59
C PHE A 35 5.99 -15.36 -1.40
N LYS A 36 6.99 -14.54 -1.09
CA LYS A 36 8.32 -14.56 -1.72
C LYS A 36 9.01 -15.91 -1.60
N ILE A 37 8.88 -16.56 -0.43
CA ILE A 37 9.44 -17.90 -0.21
C ILE A 37 8.73 -18.93 -1.09
N LYS A 38 7.40 -18.86 -1.19
CA LYS A 38 6.60 -19.84 -1.93
C LYS A 38 6.63 -19.64 -3.45
N TYR A 39 6.77 -18.40 -3.91
CA TYR A 39 6.70 -18.02 -5.31
C TYR A 39 7.90 -17.15 -5.69
N ALA A 40 9.10 -17.73 -5.59
CA ALA A 40 10.36 -17.02 -5.87
C ALA A 40 10.41 -16.38 -7.27
N ASP A 41 9.70 -16.95 -8.25
CA ASP A 41 9.63 -16.44 -9.62
C ASP A 41 8.76 -15.16 -9.74
N ASN A 42 7.88 -14.87 -8.78
CA ASN A 42 7.04 -13.68 -8.74
C ASN A 42 7.77 -12.49 -8.09
N TYR A 43 9.02 -12.27 -8.51
CA TYR A 43 9.88 -11.19 -8.03
C TYR A 43 9.29 -9.80 -8.31
N ASN A 44 8.69 -9.62 -9.50
CA ASN A 44 8.15 -8.32 -9.93
C ASN A 44 6.97 -7.88 -9.05
N LEU A 45 6.02 -8.78 -8.78
CA LEU A 45 4.87 -8.49 -7.91
C LEU A 45 5.32 -8.25 -6.47
N SER A 46 6.21 -9.09 -5.96
CA SER A 46 6.73 -8.96 -4.59
C SER A 46 7.45 -7.63 -4.37
N THR A 47 8.28 -7.22 -5.33
CA THR A 47 8.99 -5.92 -5.31
C THR A 47 8.02 -4.75 -5.39
N LEU A 48 6.95 -4.86 -6.18
CA LEU A 48 5.93 -3.82 -6.28
C LEU A 48 5.17 -3.67 -4.95
N ILE A 49 4.85 -4.78 -4.28
CA ILE A 49 4.19 -4.74 -2.98
C ILE A 49 5.12 -4.13 -1.93
N ASP A 50 6.41 -4.50 -1.90
CA ASP A 50 7.38 -3.88 -0.99
C ASP A 50 7.42 -2.35 -1.18
N LYS A 51 7.54 -1.90 -2.43
CA LYS A 51 7.53 -0.47 -2.75
C LYS A 51 6.24 0.21 -2.28
N TYR A 52 5.09 -0.42 -2.48
CA TYR A 52 3.81 0.10 -2.02
C TYR A 52 3.77 0.22 -0.48
N LEU A 53 4.26 -0.80 0.25
CA LEU A 53 4.31 -0.78 1.71
C LEU A 53 5.25 0.30 2.23
N ASP A 54 6.45 0.44 1.65
CA ASP A 54 7.41 1.49 2.00
C ASP A 54 6.83 2.88 1.75
N GLU A 55 6.18 3.11 0.59
CA GLU A 55 5.52 4.39 0.30
C GLU A 55 4.36 4.66 1.25
N THR A 56 3.58 3.63 1.62
CA THR A 56 2.46 3.75 2.56
C THR A 56 2.96 4.09 3.96
N TYR A 57 3.99 3.40 4.44
CA TYR A 57 4.58 3.64 5.76
C TYR A 57 5.18 5.04 5.84
N ASN A 58 5.93 5.48 4.82
CA ASN A 58 6.52 6.82 4.80
C ASN A 58 5.45 7.92 4.74
N LEU A 59 4.40 7.74 3.93
CA LEU A 59 3.34 8.72 3.78
C LEU A 59 2.53 8.87 5.08
N PHE A 60 2.04 7.75 5.62
CA PHE A 60 1.14 7.75 6.77
C PHE A 60 1.87 7.69 8.12
N GLY A 61 3.19 7.57 8.12
CA GLY A 61 4.04 7.82 9.30
C GLY A 61 4.32 9.31 9.54
N SER A 62 4.00 10.18 8.57
CA SER A 62 4.12 11.63 8.71
C SER A 62 2.82 12.24 9.25
N ASP A 63 2.94 13.22 10.15
CA ASP A 63 1.84 14.05 10.64
C ASP A 63 1.38 15.08 9.59
N LYS A 64 2.23 15.37 8.59
CA LYS A 64 1.96 16.26 7.46
C LYS A 64 2.26 15.57 6.15
N ILE A 65 1.26 15.54 5.27
CA ILE A 65 1.34 14.91 3.96
C ILE A 65 1.11 15.95 2.88
N SER A 66 2.04 16.09 1.94
CA SER A 66 1.82 16.96 0.78
C SER A 66 0.86 16.34 -0.22
N CYS A 67 0.14 17.17 -0.99
CA CYS A 67 -0.69 16.69 -2.10
C CYS A 67 0.12 15.90 -3.12
N PHE A 68 1.39 16.27 -3.35
CA PHE A 68 2.27 15.57 -4.28
C PHE A 68 2.57 14.14 -3.83
N GLU A 69 2.94 13.96 -2.56
CA GLU A 69 3.23 12.63 -2.00
C GLU A 69 1.99 11.73 -2.02
N LEU A 70 0.82 12.30 -1.68
CA LEU A 70 -0.45 11.58 -1.74
C LEU A 70 -0.79 11.14 -3.18
N THR A 71 -0.63 12.03 -4.16
CA THR A 71 -0.85 11.68 -5.58
C THR A 71 0.14 10.65 -6.09
N LYS A 72 1.41 10.69 -5.63
CA LYS A 72 2.40 9.68 -5.97
C LYS A 72 1.99 8.31 -5.44
N TRP A 73 1.63 8.23 -4.16
CA TRP A 73 1.15 7.00 -3.53
C TRP A 73 -0.11 6.45 -4.21
N GLN A 74 -1.06 7.32 -4.56
CA GLN A 74 -2.27 6.93 -5.31
C GLN A 74 -1.93 6.23 -6.63
N LYS A 75 -0.97 6.75 -7.39
CA LYS A 75 -0.53 6.10 -8.65
C LYS A 75 0.08 4.73 -8.42
N THR A 76 0.90 4.56 -7.38
CA THR A 76 1.45 3.25 -7.00
C THR A 76 0.33 2.29 -6.60
N ASN A 77 -0.64 2.75 -5.82
CA ASN A 77 -1.80 1.96 -5.40
C ASN A 77 -2.67 1.51 -6.58
N GLU A 78 -2.96 2.42 -7.51
CA GLU A 78 -3.72 2.11 -8.73
C GLU A 78 -2.98 1.08 -9.59
N HIS A 79 -1.67 1.23 -9.75
CA HIS A 79 -0.86 0.29 -10.51
C HIS A 79 -0.87 -1.11 -9.91
N LEU A 80 -0.68 -1.23 -8.58
CA LEU A 80 -0.73 -2.51 -7.87
C LEU A 80 -2.13 -3.14 -7.97
N THR A 81 -3.19 -2.35 -7.76
CA THR A 81 -4.57 -2.83 -7.84
C THR A 81 -4.90 -3.37 -9.23
N ASN A 82 -4.44 -2.69 -10.29
CA ASN A 82 -4.67 -3.13 -11.66
C ASN A 82 -4.01 -4.48 -11.97
N ILE A 83 -2.79 -4.72 -11.47
CA ILE A 83 -2.11 -6.01 -11.63
C ILE A 83 -2.87 -7.11 -10.88
N LEU A 84 -3.24 -6.87 -9.61
CA LEU A 84 -3.95 -7.84 -8.80
C LEU A 84 -5.34 -8.17 -9.38
N LEU A 85 -6.07 -7.17 -9.86
CA LEU A 85 -7.37 -7.36 -10.52
C LEU A 85 -7.24 -8.13 -11.83
N HIS A 86 -6.23 -7.82 -12.64
CA HIS A 86 -5.97 -8.54 -13.87
C HIS A 86 -5.70 -10.03 -13.59
N ASP A 87 -4.84 -10.33 -12.62
CA ASP A 87 -4.49 -11.71 -12.26
C ASP A 87 -5.69 -12.45 -11.67
N LEU A 88 -6.48 -11.79 -10.83
CA LEU A 88 -7.72 -12.35 -10.28
C LEU A 88 -8.73 -12.70 -11.39
N ASN A 89 -8.96 -11.78 -12.33
CA ASN A 89 -9.88 -12.02 -13.45
C ASN A 89 -9.36 -13.13 -14.39
N ALA A 90 -8.05 -13.22 -14.59
CA ALA A 90 -7.44 -14.29 -15.36
C ALA A 90 -7.56 -15.66 -14.66
N CYS A 91 -7.55 -15.70 -13.32
CA CYS A 91 -7.84 -16.91 -12.56
C CYS A 91 -9.32 -17.30 -12.65
N LEU A 92 -10.23 -16.33 -12.46
CA LEU A 92 -11.68 -16.57 -12.47
C LEU A 92 -12.21 -16.99 -13.85
N SER A 93 -11.66 -16.45 -14.93
CA SER A 93 -12.08 -16.80 -16.30
C SER A 93 -11.63 -18.20 -16.76
N LYS A 94 -10.77 -18.87 -16.01
CA LYS A 94 -10.33 -20.25 -16.25
C LYS A 94 -11.17 -21.30 -15.49
N THR A 95 -12.18 -20.86 -14.74
CA THR A 95 -13.07 -21.70 -13.93
C THR A 95 -14.42 -21.85 -14.62
#